data_AF-J3N947-F1
#
_entry.id   AF-J3N947-F1
#
_cell.length_a   1.000
_cell.length_b   1.000
_cell.length_c   1.000
_cell.angle_alpha   90.00
_cell.angle_beta   90.00
_cell.angle_gamma   90.00
#
_symmetry.space_group_name_H-M   'P 1'
#
loop_
_entity.id
_entity.type
_entity.pdbx_description
1 polymer ?
#
loop_
_entity_poly.entity_id
_entity_poly.type
_entity_poly.pdbx_seq_one_letter_code
_entity_poly.pdbx_strand_id
1 'polypeptide(L)'
;MARAPPRRPTVVVLLLGLALAFCLAVLSIQSSLFTASSERALPPAPPRRRKRAANRVDLDSDEVRALSGFQSRVQQCVASRGLGLTADIIDHCKLALKFPKGTNSTWYNTQFKYFEPLEYKYDVCETILLWEQYRNMTTVLTREYLDVRPDGWLDYAAKRIAQLGADKCYNRTLCEDLLSVLLPAKPPFHPRQFATCAVVGNSGDLLKTEFGQEIDAHDAVFRDNEAPVNEKYAKFVGLKRDFRLVVRGAARNMAAILKGSCNALMRFLLLKV
;
A
#
# COMPACT_ATOMS: atom_id res chain seq x y z
N MET A 1 32.36 -89.24 18.44
CA MET A 1 32.46 -88.93 19.88
C MET A 1 32.79 -87.44 19.99
N ALA A 2 32.11 -86.54 20.68
CA ALA A 2 31.00 -86.56 21.62
C ALA A 2 30.22 -85.23 21.49
N ARG A 3 29.01 -85.18 22.07
CA ARG A 3 28.02 -84.09 21.97
C ARG A 3 27.98 -83.31 23.31
N ALA A 4 27.75 -81.99 23.20
CA ALA A 4 27.22 -81.03 24.20
C ALA A 4 28.15 -80.55 25.35
N PRO A 5 27.97 -79.33 25.94
CA PRO A 5 26.74 -78.51 25.93
C PRO A 5 26.90 -77.00 25.58
N PRO A 6 25.78 -76.25 25.48
CA PRO A 6 25.70 -74.89 24.93
C PRO A 6 25.67 -73.81 26.03
N ARG A 7 26.03 -72.57 25.67
CA ARG A 7 25.64 -71.26 26.28
C ARG A 7 26.57 -70.22 25.67
N ARG A 8 26.11 -69.15 25.01
CA ARG A 8 25.52 -67.98 25.67
C ARG A 8 24.45 -67.32 24.77
N PRO A 9 23.20 -67.81 24.78
CA PRO A 9 22.05 -67.02 24.34
C PRO A 9 21.86 -65.78 25.24
N THR A 10 22.46 -65.79 26.43
CA THR A 10 22.36 -64.73 27.46
C THR A 10 22.88 -63.38 27.01
N VAL A 11 23.95 -63.31 26.21
CA VAL A 11 24.52 -62.01 25.79
C VAL A 11 23.66 -61.35 24.72
N VAL A 12 23.17 -62.13 23.76
CA VAL A 12 22.27 -61.65 22.70
C VAL A 12 20.92 -61.24 23.29
N VAL A 13 20.40 -62.00 24.26
CA VAL A 13 19.18 -61.64 25.01
C VAL A 13 19.41 -60.40 25.88
N LEU A 14 20.60 -60.23 26.49
CA LEU A 14 20.93 -58.99 27.23
C LEU A 14 20.98 -57.77 26.31
N LEU A 15 21.59 -57.89 25.13
CA LEU A 15 21.72 -56.80 24.17
C LEU A 15 20.37 -56.43 23.55
N LEU A 16 19.53 -57.41 23.23
CA LEU A 16 18.15 -57.17 22.80
C LEU A 16 17.31 -56.55 23.92
N GLY A 17 17.49 -57.00 25.17
CA GLY A 17 16.84 -56.43 26.34
C GLY A 17 17.25 -54.97 26.60
N LEU A 18 18.54 -54.65 26.45
CA LEU A 18 19.06 -53.29 26.57
C LEU A 18 18.58 -52.38 25.43
N ALA A 19 18.51 -52.90 24.20
CA ALA A 19 17.97 -52.16 23.06
C ALA A 19 16.46 -51.88 23.23
N LEU A 20 15.68 -52.87 23.68
CA LEU A 20 14.26 -52.70 24.01
C LEU A 20 14.05 -51.71 25.16
N ALA A 21 14.86 -51.79 26.22
CA ALA A 21 14.80 -50.85 27.33
C ALA A 21 15.15 -49.42 26.89
N PHE A 22 16.14 -49.26 26.01
CA PHE A 22 16.50 -47.96 25.43
C PHE A 22 15.38 -47.42 24.53
N CYS A 23 14.78 -48.25 23.68
CA CYS A 23 13.63 -47.86 22.87
C CYS A 23 12.42 -47.46 23.72
N LEU A 24 12.12 -48.22 24.79
CA LEU A 24 11.03 -47.91 25.71
C LEU A 24 11.32 -46.65 26.54
N ALA A 25 12.57 -46.39 26.89
CA ALA A 25 13.00 -45.16 27.55
C ALA A 25 12.86 -43.94 26.61
N VAL A 26 13.28 -44.06 25.35
CA VAL A 26 13.12 -43.00 24.34
C VAL A 26 11.64 -42.75 24.04
N LEU A 27 10.81 -43.79 23.93
CA LEU A 27 9.35 -43.66 23.77
C LEU A 27 8.67 -43.07 25.02
N SER A 28 9.18 -43.37 26.22
CA SER A 28 8.70 -42.77 27.48
C SER A 28 9.09 -41.29 27.59
N ILE A 29 10.29 -40.92 27.12
CA ILE A 29 10.77 -39.53 27.09
C ILE A 29 10.04 -38.73 26.01
N GLN A 30 9.78 -39.30 24.83
CA GLN A 30 8.95 -38.65 23.81
C GLN A 30 7.49 -38.54 24.25
N SER A 31 6.92 -39.58 24.87
CA SER A 31 5.55 -39.46 25.39
C SER A 31 5.46 -38.45 26.53
N SER A 32 6.42 -38.36 27.45
CA SER A 32 6.40 -37.36 28.53
C SER A 32 6.72 -35.93 28.06
N LEU A 33 7.58 -35.74 27.04
CA LEU A 33 7.80 -34.43 26.40
C LEU A 33 6.61 -33.98 25.53
N PHE A 34 5.86 -34.92 24.93
CA PHE A 34 4.67 -34.64 24.12
C PHE A 34 3.33 -34.77 24.87
N THR A 35 3.31 -35.19 26.14
CA THR A 35 2.10 -35.12 27.01
C THR A 35 2.17 -34.04 28.09
N ALA A 36 3.35 -33.50 28.43
CA ALA A 36 3.47 -32.39 29.39
C ALA A 36 3.41 -30.98 28.75
N SER A 37 2.94 -30.85 27.50
CA SER A 37 2.68 -29.54 26.88
C SER A 37 1.29 -29.40 26.25
N SER A 38 0.35 -30.29 26.60
CA SER A 38 -1.05 -30.23 26.15
C SER A 38 -2.05 -29.91 27.28
N GLU A 39 -1.69 -28.99 28.17
CA GLU A 39 -2.66 -28.19 28.93
C GLU A 39 -2.21 -26.72 28.94
N ARG A 40 -2.23 -26.10 27.76
CA ARG A 40 -2.70 -24.72 27.67
C ARG A 40 -4.00 -24.77 26.91
N ALA A 41 -5.04 -24.28 27.56
CA ALA A 41 -6.37 -24.08 27.03
C ALA A 41 -6.33 -23.70 25.55
N LEU A 42 -6.93 -24.55 24.72
CA LEU A 42 -7.32 -24.16 23.38
C LEU A 42 -8.24 -22.94 23.56
N PRO A 43 -7.98 -21.79 22.91
CA PRO A 43 -9.01 -20.76 22.84
C PRO A 43 -10.26 -21.41 22.23
N PRO A 44 -11.47 -21.01 22.65
CA PRO A 44 -12.69 -21.60 22.11
C PRO A 44 -12.61 -21.61 20.58
N ALA A 45 -12.92 -22.75 19.97
CA ALA A 45 -12.94 -22.88 18.53
C ALA A 45 -13.66 -21.65 17.95
N PRO A 46 -13.09 -20.95 16.95
CA PRO A 46 -13.81 -19.85 16.32
C PRO A 46 -15.17 -20.42 15.93
N PRO A 47 -16.28 -19.72 16.26
CA PRO A 47 -17.61 -20.24 15.97
C PRO A 47 -17.58 -20.67 14.52
N ARG A 48 -18.02 -21.91 14.23
CA ARG A 48 -18.17 -22.41 12.86
C ARG A 48 -18.67 -21.23 12.06
N ARG A 49 -17.81 -20.66 11.20
CA ARG A 49 -18.25 -19.63 10.29
C ARG A 49 -19.29 -20.37 9.46
N ARG A 50 -20.58 -20.19 9.80
CA ARG A 50 -21.60 -19.99 8.78
C ARG A 50 -20.87 -19.24 7.71
N LYS A 51 -20.85 -19.75 6.47
CA LYS A 51 -20.47 -18.97 5.30
C LYS A 51 -21.25 -17.67 5.43
N ARG A 52 -20.64 -16.67 6.07
CA ARG A 52 -21.24 -15.38 6.30
C ARG A 52 -21.06 -14.82 4.90
N ALA A 53 -22.17 -14.85 4.16
CA ALA A 53 -22.30 -14.08 2.95
C ALA A 53 -21.57 -12.75 3.20
N ALA A 54 -20.72 -12.36 2.24
CA ALA A 54 -19.91 -11.15 2.25
C ALA A 54 -20.50 -10.07 3.16
N ASN A 55 -19.70 -9.54 4.10
CA ASN A 55 -20.04 -8.44 5.00
C ASN A 55 -21.09 -7.52 4.35
N ARG A 56 -22.37 -7.71 4.68
CA ARG A 56 -23.37 -6.69 4.42
C ARG A 56 -23.08 -5.64 5.47
N VAL A 57 -22.60 -4.48 5.02
CA VAL A 57 -22.63 -3.27 5.82
C VAL A 57 -24.12 -3.04 6.09
N ASP A 58 -24.55 -3.18 7.35
CA ASP A 58 -25.91 -2.85 7.76
C ASP A 58 -26.00 -1.33 7.76
N LEU A 59 -26.38 -0.78 6.61
CA LEU A 59 -26.57 0.65 6.42
C LEU A 59 -27.98 1.05 6.86
N ASP A 60 -28.09 2.16 7.58
CA ASP A 60 -29.40 2.73 7.87
C ASP A 60 -30.01 3.47 6.65
N SER A 61 -31.28 3.88 6.75
CA SER A 61 -31.97 4.53 5.64
C SER A 61 -31.36 5.88 5.24
N ASP A 62 -30.76 6.62 6.17
CA ASP A 62 -30.16 7.92 5.91
C ASP A 62 -28.76 7.76 5.29
N GLU A 63 -27.98 6.77 5.73
CA GLU A 63 -26.72 6.38 5.11
C GLU A 63 -26.91 5.92 3.66
N VAL A 64 -27.92 5.08 3.41
CA VAL A 64 -28.29 4.66 2.05
C VAL A 64 -28.65 5.87 1.18
N ARG A 65 -29.40 6.84 1.72
CA ARG A 65 -29.76 8.08 1.00
C ARG A 65 -28.51 8.92 0.70
N ALA A 66 -27.60 9.06 1.65
CA ALA A 66 -26.36 9.81 1.48
C ALA A 66 -25.46 9.18 0.41
N LEU A 67 -25.28 7.85 0.47
CA LEU A 67 -24.50 7.08 -0.51
C LEU A 67 -25.11 7.17 -1.90
N SER A 68 -26.43 6.98 -2.02
CA SER A 68 -27.14 7.15 -3.29
C SER A 68 -26.96 8.55 -3.85
N GLY A 69 -27.12 9.59 -3.04
CA GLY A 69 -26.92 10.98 -3.46
C GLY A 69 -25.47 11.26 -3.90
N PHE A 70 -24.48 10.69 -3.23
CA PHE A 70 -23.08 10.78 -3.65
C PHE A 70 -22.85 10.10 -5.00
N GLN A 71 -23.30 8.85 -5.15
CA GLN A 71 -23.13 8.09 -6.40
C GLN A 71 -23.83 8.79 -7.58
N SER A 72 -25.01 9.37 -7.38
CA SER A 72 -25.70 10.16 -8.40
C SER A 72 -24.90 11.40 -8.83
N ARG A 73 -24.25 12.11 -7.89
CA ARG A 73 -23.36 13.23 -8.24
C ARG A 73 -22.14 12.77 -9.01
N VAL A 74 -21.54 11.64 -8.64
CA VAL A 74 -20.43 11.03 -9.40
C VAL A 74 -20.89 10.72 -10.82
N GLN A 75 -22.06 10.10 -10.97
CA GLN A 75 -22.63 9.77 -12.28
C GLN A 75 -22.85 11.02 -13.15
N GLN A 76 -23.42 12.08 -12.60
CA GLN A 76 -23.61 13.35 -13.30
C GLN A 76 -22.28 14.00 -13.70
N CYS A 77 -21.28 13.97 -12.82
CA CYS A 77 -19.95 14.49 -13.09
C CYS A 77 -19.28 13.72 -14.24
N VAL A 78 -19.31 12.39 -14.19
CA VAL A 78 -18.74 11.54 -15.25
C VAL A 78 -19.49 11.73 -16.58
N ALA A 79 -20.82 11.83 -16.56
CA ALA A 79 -21.58 12.08 -17.78
C ALA A 79 -21.27 13.44 -18.42
N SER A 80 -21.07 14.48 -17.62
CA SER A 80 -20.83 15.85 -18.11
C SER A 80 -19.37 16.15 -18.44
N ARG A 81 -18.42 15.55 -17.72
CA ARG A 81 -16.98 15.87 -17.78
C ARG A 81 -16.08 14.67 -18.06
N GLY A 82 -16.61 13.46 -18.08
CA GLY A 82 -15.83 12.22 -18.21
C GLY A 82 -15.42 11.86 -19.64
N LEU A 83 -15.50 12.78 -20.61
CA LEU A 83 -15.04 12.57 -21.99
C LEU A 83 -15.60 11.28 -22.66
N GLY A 84 -16.89 11.00 -22.44
CA GLY A 84 -17.57 9.83 -22.98
C GLY A 84 -17.55 8.59 -22.07
N LEU A 85 -16.82 8.64 -20.95
CA LEU A 85 -16.99 7.67 -19.87
C LEU A 85 -18.42 7.73 -19.32
N THR A 86 -18.87 6.59 -18.79
CA THR A 86 -20.15 6.48 -18.08
C THR A 86 -19.91 5.87 -16.71
N ALA A 87 -20.76 6.22 -15.75
CA ALA A 87 -20.75 5.63 -14.42
C ALA A 87 -22.11 5.00 -14.15
N ASP A 88 -22.12 3.68 -14.02
CA ASP A 88 -23.33 2.90 -13.77
C ASP A 88 -23.39 2.51 -12.30
N ILE A 89 -24.45 2.93 -11.61
CA ILE A 89 -24.69 2.55 -10.22
C ILE A 89 -25.18 1.10 -10.21
N ILE A 90 -24.44 0.22 -9.54
CA ILE A 90 -24.76 -1.21 -9.43
C ILE A 90 -25.64 -1.44 -8.21
N ASP A 91 -25.23 -0.91 -7.06
CA ASP A 91 -25.95 -1.00 -5.79
C ASP A 91 -25.63 0.21 -4.90
N HIS A 92 -26.05 0.18 -3.63
CA HIS A 92 -25.83 1.30 -2.70
C HIS A 92 -24.35 1.58 -2.37
N CYS A 93 -23.45 0.63 -2.62
CA CYS A 93 -22.01 0.74 -2.36
C CYS A 93 -21.17 0.74 -3.64
N LYS A 94 -21.68 0.22 -4.76
CA LYS A 94 -20.86 -0.05 -5.94
C LYS A 94 -21.33 0.70 -7.17
N LEU A 95 -20.35 1.25 -7.89
CA LEU A 95 -20.52 1.80 -9.22
C LEU A 95 -19.47 1.21 -10.18
N ALA A 96 -19.80 1.15 -11.45
CA ALA A 96 -18.87 0.80 -12.52
C ALA A 96 -18.60 2.00 -13.42
N LEU A 97 -17.34 2.38 -13.57
CA LEU A 97 -16.92 3.27 -14.65
C LEU A 97 -16.69 2.46 -15.92
N LYS A 98 -17.32 2.89 -17.02
CA LYS A 98 -17.28 2.19 -18.30
C LYS A 98 -16.82 3.13 -19.41
N PHE A 99 -15.96 2.59 -20.26
CA PHE A 99 -15.56 3.26 -21.49
C PHE A 99 -16.71 3.27 -22.52
N PRO A 100 -16.69 4.21 -23.49
CA PRO A 100 -17.66 4.26 -24.57
C PRO A 100 -17.82 2.91 -25.28
N LYS A 101 -19.04 2.61 -25.74
CA LYS A 101 -19.30 1.42 -26.56
C LYS A 101 -18.48 1.50 -27.85
N GLY A 102 -17.77 0.41 -28.17
CA GLY A 102 -16.88 0.33 -29.34
C GLY A 102 -15.43 0.75 -29.07
N THR A 103 -15.08 1.16 -27.84
CA THR A 103 -13.68 1.27 -27.44
C THR A 103 -13.01 -0.11 -27.46
N ASN A 104 -11.83 -0.20 -28.06
CA ASN A 104 -11.00 -1.40 -28.05
C ASN A 104 -9.84 -1.20 -27.07
N SER A 105 -9.62 -2.18 -26.20
CA SER A 105 -8.45 -2.17 -25.32
C SER A 105 -7.20 -2.50 -26.15
N THR A 106 -6.31 -1.51 -26.29
CA THR A 106 -5.03 -1.66 -27.00
C THR A 106 -3.87 -1.94 -26.05
N TRP A 107 -4.06 -1.70 -24.75
CA TRP A 107 -3.02 -1.85 -23.75
C TRP A 107 -2.97 -3.28 -23.23
N TYR A 108 -1.91 -4.01 -23.63
CA TYR A 108 -1.67 -5.38 -23.20
C TYR A 108 -0.75 -5.43 -21.99
N ASN A 109 -1.23 -5.95 -20.87
CA ASN A 109 -0.41 -6.16 -19.70
C ASN A 109 0.47 -7.41 -19.89
N THR A 110 1.78 -7.20 -20.06
CA THR A 110 2.74 -8.27 -20.32
C THR A 110 2.99 -9.19 -19.13
N GLN A 111 2.77 -8.70 -17.90
CA GLN A 111 2.96 -9.45 -16.65
C GLN A 111 1.79 -10.42 -16.42
N PHE A 112 0.55 -9.93 -16.57
CA PHE A 112 -0.66 -10.71 -16.28
C PHE A 112 -1.32 -11.33 -17.51
N LYS A 113 -0.78 -11.07 -18.71
CA LYS A 113 -1.19 -11.66 -20.00
C LYS A 113 -2.64 -11.36 -20.41
N TYR A 114 -3.19 -10.23 -19.99
CA TYR A 114 -4.52 -9.78 -20.40
C TYR A 114 -4.50 -8.32 -20.88
N PHE A 115 -5.46 -7.97 -21.74
CA PHE A 115 -5.72 -6.58 -22.14
C PHE A 115 -6.46 -5.87 -21.02
N GLU A 116 -6.07 -4.62 -20.71
CA GLU A 116 -6.72 -3.87 -19.65
C GLU A 116 -8.24 -3.80 -19.83
N PRO A 117 -9.01 -3.97 -18.75
CA PRO A 117 -10.46 -3.96 -18.85
C PRO A 117 -10.96 -2.57 -19.24
N LEU A 118 -12.15 -2.56 -19.85
CA LEU A 118 -12.88 -1.33 -20.22
C LEU A 118 -14.02 -1.01 -19.25
N GLU A 119 -14.08 -1.74 -18.13
CA GLU A 119 -15.00 -1.55 -17.03
C GLU A 119 -14.25 -1.68 -15.71
N TYR A 120 -14.36 -0.67 -14.86
CA TYR A 120 -13.72 -0.60 -13.55
C TYR A 120 -14.78 -0.47 -12.46
N LYS A 121 -14.85 -1.45 -11.57
CA LYS A 121 -15.79 -1.46 -10.44
C LYS A 121 -15.16 -0.81 -9.22
N TYR A 122 -15.90 0.12 -8.62
CA TYR A 122 -15.50 0.85 -7.44
C TYR A 122 -16.45 0.54 -6.29
N ASP A 123 -15.90 0.18 -5.14
CA ASP A 123 -16.65 0.01 -3.88
C ASP A 123 -16.49 1.27 -3.04
N VAL A 124 -17.52 2.12 -3.09
CA VAL A 124 -17.61 3.38 -2.36
C VAL A 124 -17.63 3.14 -0.85
N CYS A 125 -18.28 2.07 -0.39
CA CYS A 125 -18.37 1.76 1.04
C CYS A 125 -17.01 1.35 1.59
N GLU A 126 -16.29 0.47 0.89
CA GLU A 126 -14.91 0.11 1.26
C GLU A 126 -13.99 1.33 1.24
N THR A 127 -14.14 2.20 0.24
CA THR A 127 -13.36 3.45 0.11
C THR A 127 -13.63 4.40 1.28
N ILE A 128 -14.88 4.54 1.73
CA ILE A 128 -15.23 5.38 2.89
C ILE A 128 -14.64 4.80 4.18
N LEU A 129 -14.73 3.49 4.39
CA LEU A 129 -14.14 2.84 5.57
C LEU A 129 -12.62 3.03 5.61
N LEU A 130 -11.96 2.91 4.46
CA LEU A 130 -10.55 3.22 4.33
C LEU A 130 -10.29 4.70 4.63
N TRP A 131 -11.08 5.61 4.05
CA TRP A 131 -10.92 7.04 4.26
C TRP A 131 -11.07 7.44 5.75
N GLU A 132 -12.05 6.89 6.47
CA GLU A 132 -12.23 7.14 7.91
C GLU A 132 -11.00 6.76 8.74
N GLN A 133 -10.32 5.66 8.38
CA GLN A 133 -9.08 5.26 9.05
C GLN A 133 -7.95 6.28 8.84
N TYR A 134 -7.91 6.94 7.68
CA TYR A 134 -6.79 7.78 7.27
C TYR A 134 -7.08 9.29 7.28
N ARG A 135 -8.34 9.74 7.43
CA ARG A 135 -8.75 11.16 7.30
C ARG A 135 -8.09 12.10 8.31
N ASN A 136 -7.73 11.58 9.48
CA ASN A 136 -7.05 12.34 10.53
C ASN A 136 -5.53 12.11 10.53
N MET A 137 -5.03 11.30 9.60
CA MET A 137 -3.61 11.05 9.44
C MET A 137 -3.02 11.99 8.40
N THR A 138 -1.79 12.46 8.64
CA THR A 138 -1.00 13.05 7.56
C THR A 138 -0.39 11.95 6.70
N THR A 139 -0.55 12.07 5.39
CA THR A 139 0.11 11.23 4.38
C THR A 139 1.60 11.55 4.24
N VAL A 140 2.01 12.78 4.62
CA VAL A 140 3.40 13.20 4.64
C VAL A 140 4.11 12.54 5.82
N LEU A 141 5.23 11.89 5.54
CA LEU A 141 6.17 11.42 6.54
C LEU A 141 6.86 12.63 7.19
N THR A 142 6.79 12.69 8.51
CA THR A 142 7.32 13.79 9.32
C THR A 142 8.40 13.28 10.27
N ARG A 143 9.24 14.19 10.79
CA ARG A 143 10.23 13.92 11.84
C ARG A 143 9.58 13.31 13.08
N GLU A 144 8.49 13.91 13.57
CA GLU A 144 7.70 13.41 14.71
C GLU A 144 7.25 11.96 14.52
N TYR A 145 6.92 11.52 13.30
CA TYR A 145 6.50 10.14 13.04
C TYR A 145 7.68 9.17 13.12
N LEU A 146 8.86 9.58 12.66
CA LEU A 146 10.07 8.77 12.80
C LEU A 146 10.49 8.60 14.26
N ASP A 147 10.32 9.64 15.08
CA ASP A 147 10.71 9.62 16.49
C ASP A 147 9.90 8.66 17.34
N VAL A 148 8.63 8.45 17.00
CA VAL A 148 7.73 7.53 17.72
C VAL A 148 7.71 6.11 17.15
N ARG A 149 8.35 5.88 15.99
CA ARG A 149 8.36 4.57 15.34
C ARG A 149 9.46 3.67 15.95
N PRO A 150 9.13 2.43 16.36
CA PRO A 150 10.14 1.43 16.72
C PRO A 150 11.18 1.25 15.60
N ASP A 151 12.47 1.33 15.94
CA ASP A 151 13.59 1.28 15.00
C ASP A 151 13.56 2.30 13.85
N GLY A 152 12.77 3.38 14.00
CA GLY A 152 12.57 4.40 12.97
C GLY A 152 13.88 5.06 12.52
N TRP A 153 14.81 5.25 13.44
CA TRP A 153 16.13 5.82 13.15
C TRP A 153 17.12 4.83 12.53
N LEU A 154 17.17 3.61 13.06
CA LEU A 154 18.19 2.62 12.68
C LEU A 154 17.87 1.93 11.35
N ASP A 155 16.60 1.61 11.10
CA ASP A 155 16.20 0.94 9.87
C ASP A 155 15.64 1.93 8.85
N TYR A 156 14.63 2.71 9.25
CA TYR A 156 13.84 3.45 8.29
C TYR A 156 14.51 4.76 7.83
N ALA A 157 15.08 5.54 8.74
CA ALA A 157 15.79 6.77 8.41
C ALA A 157 17.08 6.50 7.62
N ALA A 158 17.88 5.52 8.08
CA ALA A 158 19.08 5.05 7.39
C ALA A 158 18.77 4.65 5.94
N LYS A 159 17.72 3.86 5.70
CA LYS A 159 17.29 3.49 4.32
C LYS A 159 17.02 4.70 3.43
N ARG A 160 16.55 5.83 3.96
CA ARG A 160 16.24 7.05 3.18
C ARG A 160 17.50 7.85 2.85
N ILE A 161 18.43 7.98 3.78
CA ILE A 161 19.68 8.74 3.59
C ILE A 161 20.85 7.89 3.06
N ALA A 162 20.69 6.58 2.91
CA ALA A 162 21.72 5.69 2.35
C ALA A 162 22.25 6.16 0.98
N GLN A 163 21.42 6.83 0.19
CA GLN A 163 21.83 7.41 -1.09
C GLN A 163 22.69 8.68 -0.96
N LEU A 164 22.71 9.28 0.22
CA LEU A 164 23.52 10.44 0.59
C LEU A 164 24.84 10.02 1.26
N GLY A 165 25.17 8.70 1.26
CA GLY A 165 26.44 8.17 1.73
C GLY A 165 26.47 7.70 3.18
N ALA A 166 25.35 7.76 3.91
CA ALA A 166 25.24 7.25 5.28
C ALA A 166 24.44 5.95 5.31
N ASP A 167 25.12 4.82 5.46
CA ASP A 167 24.54 3.48 5.50
C ASP A 167 23.73 3.21 6.78
N LYS A 168 24.11 3.82 7.90
CA LYS A 168 23.42 3.72 9.19
C LYS A 168 23.49 5.01 10.02
N CYS A 169 22.43 5.31 10.76
CA CYS A 169 22.36 6.49 11.63
C CYS A 169 23.08 6.33 12.98
N TYR A 170 24.36 5.96 12.93
CA TYR A 170 25.21 5.90 14.14
C TYR A 170 25.62 7.30 14.62
N ASN A 171 25.87 8.23 13.69
CA ASN A 171 26.04 9.65 14.02
C ASN A 171 24.69 10.36 13.88
N ARG A 172 24.08 10.66 15.03
CA ARG A 172 22.75 11.27 15.10
C ARG A 172 22.69 12.65 14.46
N THR A 173 23.69 13.50 14.71
CA THR A 173 23.73 14.87 14.19
C THR A 173 23.81 14.90 12.66
N LEU A 174 24.68 14.07 12.07
CA LEU A 174 24.76 13.94 10.61
C LEU A 174 23.43 13.44 10.02
N CYS A 175 22.77 12.48 10.67
CA CYS A 175 21.46 12.03 10.23
C CYS A 175 20.37 13.09 10.36
N GLU A 176 20.39 13.89 11.42
CA GLU A 176 19.47 15.00 11.62
C GLU A 176 19.62 16.03 10.51
N ASP A 177 20.85 16.41 10.17
CA ASP A 177 21.13 17.35 9.09
C ASP A 177 20.62 16.82 7.74
N LEU A 178 20.91 15.56 7.41
CA LEU A 178 20.46 14.94 6.16
C LEU A 178 18.93 14.76 6.09
N LEU A 179 18.28 14.43 7.22
CA LEU A 179 16.83 14.24 7.29
C LEU A 179 16.07 15.56 7.31
N SER A 180 16.65 16.64 7.85
CA SER A 180 16.02 17.97 7.88
C SER A 180 15.70 18.51 6.49
N VAL A 181 16.51 18.14 5.50
CA VAL A 181 16.30 18.47 4.09
C VAL A 181 15.16 17.65 3.47
N LEU A 182 14.91 16.45 3.99
CA LEU A 182 13.96 15.48 3.43
C LEU A 182 12.60 15.45 4.14
N LEU A 183 12.55 15.76 5.43
CA LEU A 183 11.38 15.53 6.27
C LEU A 183 11.02 16.79 7.05
N PRO A 184 9.78 17.31 6.90
CA PRO A 184 9.31 18.38 7.74
C PRO A 184 9.19 17.91 9.20
N ALA A 185 9.40 18.82 10.14
CA ALA A 185 9.35 18.52 11.57
C ALA A 185 7.96 18.04 12.02
N LYS A 186 6.93 18.72 11.51
CA LYS A 186 5.50 18.52 11.79
C LYS A 186 4.74 18.40 10.47
N PRO A 187 3.46 17.96 10.47
CA PRO A 187 2.68 17.90 9.25
C PRO A 187 2.58 19.34 8.75
N PRO A 188 3.13 19.67 7.57
CA PRO A 188 3.10 21.05 7.07
C PRO A 188 1.66 21.53 6.76
N PHE A 189 0.76 20.56 6.86
CA PHE A 189 -0.39 20.19 6.09
C PHE A 189 -1.81 20.46 6.62
N HIS A 190 -1.91 20.82 7.89
CA HIS A 190 -3.05 20.48 8.77
C HIS A 190 -3.57 21.73 9.47
N PRO A 191 -4.90 21.94 9.62
CA PRO A 191 -6.01 20.99 9.38
C PRO A 191 -6.73 21.08 8.01
N ARG A 192 -6.55 22.14 7.22
CA ARG A 192 -7.05 22.27 5.83
C ARG A 192 -6.08 23.10 5.01
N GLN A 193 -6.02 22.89 3.70
CA GLN A 193 -4.94 23.48 2.89
C GLN A 193 -5.32 24.06 1.55
N PHE A 194 -6.16 23.36 0.80
CA PHE A 194 -6.49 23.68 -0.57
C PHE A 194 -7.97 23.42 -0.72
N ALA A 195 -8.73 24.41 -1.19
CA ALA A 195 -10.15 24.25 -1.43
C ALA A 195 -10.39 23.47 -2.73
N THR A 196 -9.52 23.67 -3.72
CA THR A 196 -9.57 23.00 -5.03
C THR A 196 -8.22 22.40 -5.38
N CYS A 197 -8.24 21.16 -5.90
CA CYS A 197 -7.03 20.45 -6.32
C CYS A 197 -7.20 19.88 -7.73
N ALA A 198 -6.18 20.01 -8.58
CA ALA A 198 -6.08 19.27 -9.83
C ALA A 198 -5.09 18.11 -9.68
N VAL A 199 -5.49 16.90 -10.04
CA VAL A 199 -4.61 15.72 -10.09
C VAL A 199 -4.42 15.35 -11.55
N VAL A 200 -3.21 15.56 -12.07
CA VAL A 200 -2.90 15.42 -13.50
C VAL A 200 -2.04 14.19 -13.71
N GLY A 201 -2.64 13.17 -14.33
CA GLY A 201 -1.93 11.97 -14.77
C GLY A 201 -1.12 12.19 -16.06
N ASN A 202 -0.64 11.10 -16.66
CA ASN A 202 0.30 11.14 -17.78
C ASN A 202 -0.28 10.58 -19.10
N SER A 203 -1.61 10.43 -19.18
CA SER A 203 -2.25 9.90 -20.41
C SER A 203 -2.07 10.88 -21.58
N GLY A 204 -1.79 10.34 -22.77
CA GLY A 204 -1.74 11.12 -24.01
C GLY A 204 -3.09 11.74 -24.39
N ASP A 205 -4.20 11.28 -23.81
CA ASP A 205 -5.53 11.86 -24.03
C ASP A 205 -5.62 13.31 -23.57
N LEU A 206 -4.76 13.76 -22.65
CA LEU A 206 -4.69 15.15 -22.24
C LEU A 206 -4.37 16.09 -23.41
N LEU A 207 -3.76 15.59 -24.49
CA LEU A 207 -3.46 16.38 -25.68
C LEU A 207 -4.67 16.59 -26.61
N LYS A 208 -5.83 16.00 -26.30
CA LYS A 208 -7.06 16.15 -27.09
C LYS A 208 -7.92 17.34 -26.65
N THR A 209 -7.65 17.94 -25.49
CA THR A 209 -8.47 19.01 -24.91
C THR A 209 -7.60 20.01 -24.15
N GLU A 210 -7.87 21.30 -24.31
CA GLU A 210 -7.05 22.38 -23.74
C GLU A 210 -7.43 22.66 -22.28
N PHE A 211 -7.08 21.74 -21.37
CA PHE A 211 -7.36 21.88 -19.93
C PHE A 211 -6.40 22.83 -19.20
N GLY A 212 -5.40 23.39 -19.87
CA GLY A 212 -4.26 24.02 -19.20
C GLY A 212 -4.64 25.15 -18.25
N GLN A 213 -5.55 26.03 -18.67
CA GLN A 213 -6.05 27.13 -17.83
C GLN A 213 -6.90 26.63 -16.66
N GLU A 214 -7.77 25.64 -16.89
CA GLU A 214 -8.60 25.06 -15.83
C GLU A 214 -7.73 24.38 -14.76
N ILE A 215 -6.71 23.64 -15.18
CA ILE A 215 -5.75 22.99 -14.28
C ILE A 215 -5.03 24.04 -13.42
N ASP A 216 -4.49 25.09 -14.04
CA ASP A 216 -3.71 26.11 -13.33
C ASP A 216 -4.55 26.97 -12.38
N ALA A 217 -5.88 27.01 -12.56
CA ALA A 217 -6.80 27.75 -11.70
C ALA A 217 -7.06 27.10 -10.32
N HIS A 218 -6.67 25.85 -10.11
CA HIS A 218 -6.84 25.16 -8.83
C HIS A 218 -5.83 25.65 -7.78
N ASP A 219 -6.17 25.58 -6.49
CA ASP A 219 -5.27 26.02 -5.41
C ASP A 219 -3.97 25.20 -5.38
N ALA A 220 -4.07 23.88 -5.61
CA ALA A 220 -2.94 22.97 -5.72
C ALA A 220 -3.03 22.04 -6.94
N VAL A 221 -1.90 21.81 -7.59
CA VAL A 221 -1.74 20.90 -8.73
C VAL A 221 -0.76 19.78 -8.37
N PHE A 222 -1.28 18.55 -8.41
CA PHE A 222 -0.54 17.30 -8.21
C PHE A 222 -0.25 16.65 -9.56
N ARG A 223 1.01 16.30 -9.80
CA ARG A 223 1.45 15.65 -11.04
C ARG A 223 2.21 14.37 -10.73
N ASP A 224 2.14 13.39 -11.62
CA ASP A 224 2.77 12.09 -11.41
C ASP A 224 4.02 11.88 -12.28
N ASN A 225 5.03 11.21 -11.72
CA ASN A 225 6.27 10.79 -12.38
C ASN A 225 7.04 11.93 -13.08
N GLU A 226 7.48 11.74 -14.33
CA GLU A 226 8.37 12.63 -15.10
C GLU A 226 7.67 13.32 -16.29
N ALA A 227 6.33 13.37 -16.31
CA ALA A 227 5.60 14.12 -17.33
C ALA A 227 6.10 15.58 -17.50
N PRO A 228 6.43 15.99 -18.75
CA PRO A 228 6.97 17.30 -19.01
C PRO A 228 5.91 18.38 -18.81
N VAL A 229 6.30 19.44 -18.12
CA VAL A 229 5.50 20.65 -17.99
C VAL A 229 6.35 21.76 -18.59
N ASN A 230 6.03 22.17 -19.82
CA ASN A 230 6.76 23.16 -20.60
C ASN A 230 5.79 23.88 -21.54
N GLU A 231 6.27 24.93 -22.21
CA GLU A 231 5.43 25.76 -23.09
C GLU A 231 4.75 24.95 -24.21
N LYS A 232 5.41 23.90 -24.72
CA LYS A 232 4.85 23.01 -25.75
C LYS A 232 3.53 22.36 -25.32
N TYR A 233 3.42 21.96 -24.05
CA TYR A 233 2.23 21.27 -23.51
C TYR A 233 1.35 22.16 -22.63
N ALA A 234 1.77 23.40 -22.34
CA ALA A 234 1.11 24.30 -21.40
C ALA A 234 -0.39 24.48 -21.66
N LYS A 235 -0.79 24.60 -22.94
CA LYS A 235 -2.20 24.76 -23.32
C LYS A 235 -3.08 23.56 -22.92
N PHE A 236 -2.50 22.37 -22.84
CA PHE A 236 -3.22 21.14 -22.53
C PHE A 236 -3.16 20.80 -21.04
N VAL A 237 -2.00 20.96 -20.40
CA VAL A 237 -1.76 20.44 -19.04
C VAL A 237 -1.39 21.51 -18.02
N GLY A 238 -1.33 22.79 -18.42
CA GLY A 238 -0.97 23.90 -17.56
C GLY A 238 0.54 23.96 -17.26
N LEU A 239 0.95 24.98 -16.51
CA LEU A 239 2.32 25.20 -16.05
C LEU A 239 2.49 25.14 -14.54
N LYS A 240 1.41 25.13 -13.75
CA LYS A 240 1.47 25.09 -12.28
C LYS A 240 1.99 23.75 -11.76
N ARG A 241 2.87 23.81 -10.75
CA ARG A 241 3.63 22.67 -10.20
C ARG A 241 3.78 22.82 -8.68
N ASP A 242 2.75 22.45 -7.93
CA ASP A 242 2.84 22.48 -6.46
C ASP A 242 3.41 21.17 -5.92
N PHE A 243 2.87 20.04 -6.41
CA PHE A 243 3.27 18.72 -5.96
C PHE A 243 3.59 17.79 -7.12
N ARG A 244 4.66 17.02 -6.95
CA ARG A 244 5.06 15.99 -7.89
C ARG A 244 5.28 14.68 -7.16
N LEU A 245 4.45 13.69 -7.46
CA LEU A 245 4.56 12.34 -6.93
C LEU A 245 5.58 11.58 -7.75
N VAL A 246 6.65 11.14 -7.10
CA VAL A 246 7.80 10.54 -7.80
C VAL A 246 8.32 9.36 -7.01
N VAL A 247 8.65 8.29 -7.71
CA VAL A 247 9.36 7.16 -7.10
C VAL A 247 10.84 7.50 -6.90
N ARG A 248 11.47 6.81 -5.95
CA ARG A 248 12.86 7.07 -5.54
C ARG A 248 13.87 7.03 -6.70
N GLY A 249 13.67 6.15 -7.68
CA GLY A 249 14.53 6.05 -8.86
C GLY A 249 14.44 7.28 -9.77
N ALA A 250 13.22 7.74 -10.04
CA ALA A 250 12.92 8.91 -10.87
C ALA A 250 13.37 10.23 -10.23
N ALA A 251 13.30 10.33 -8.89
CA ALA A 251 13.75 11.50 -8.15
C ALA A 251 15.23 11.86 -8.43
N ARG A 252 16.09 10.87 -8.71
CA ARG A 252 17.50 11.10 -9.05
C ARG A 252 17.66 11.87 -10.37
N ASN A 253 16.84 11.55 -11.37
CA ASN A 253 16.85 12.22 -12.68
C ASN A 253 16.32 13.65 -12.58
N MET A 254 15.46 13.92 -11.59
CA MET A 254 14.88 15.24 -11.34
C MET A 254 15.76 16.16 -10.49
N ALA A 255 16.89 15.68 -9.94
CA ALA A 255 17.81 16.50 -9.16
C ALA A 255 18.40 17.69 -9.94
N ALA A 256 18.58 17.55 -11.27
CA ALA A 256 19.02 18.63 -12.15
C ALA A 256 17.94 19.70 -12.35
N ILE A 257 16.65 19.30 -12.38
CA ILE A 257 15.50 20.20 -12.51
C ILE A 257 15.35 21.08 -11.25
N LEU A 258 15.69 20.55 -10.09
CA LEU A 258 15.64 21.25 -8.81
C LEU A 258 16.70 22.34 -8.65
N LYS A 259 17.86 22.19 -9.29
CA LYS A 259 18.94 23.19 -9.23
C LYS A 259 18.64 24.46 -10.05
N GLY A 260 17.63 24.45 -10.92
CA GLY A 260 17.32 25.55 -11.85
C GLY A 260 16.08 26.39 -11.54
N SER A 261 15.31 26.09 -10.49
CA SER A 261 14.06 26.78 -10.20
C SER A 261 14.12 27.55 -8.88
N CYS A 262 14.55 28.81 -8.94
CA CYS A 262 14.63 29.70 -7.76
C CYS A 262 13.27 30.03 -7.11
N ASN A 263 12.14 29.71 -7.76
CA ASN A 263 10.79 29.99 -7.25
C ASN A 263 9.98 28.74 -6.87
N ALA A 264 10.49 27.53 -7.12
CA ALA A 264 9.82 26.30 -6.73
C ALA A 264 10.59 25.68 -5.55
N LEU A 265 10.14 25.97 -4.33
CA LEU A 265 10.58 25.25 -3.14
C LEU A 265 9.92 23.86 -3.18
N MET A 266 10.39 23.02 -4.12
CA MET A 266 9.91 21.66 -4.32
C MET A 266 10.46 20.81 -3.16
N ARG A 267 9.69 20.77 -2.07
CA ARG A 267 9.99 19.90 -0.93
C ARG A 267 9.70 18.47 -1.38
N PHE A 268 10.71 17.61 -1.32
CA PHE A 268 10.48 16.17 -1.42
C PHE A 268 9.67 15.74 -0.21
N LEU A 269 8.36 15.63 -0.38
CA LEU A 269 7.50 15.08 0.65
C LEU A 269 7.52 13.56 0.51
N LEU A 270 8.22 12.90 1.41
CA LEU A 270 8.12 11.45 1.54
C LEU A 270 6.71 11.12 2.04
N LEU A 271 6.03 10.18 1.39
CA LEU A 271 4.74 9.69 1.84
C LEU A 271 4.90 8.49 2.77
N LYS A 272 4.02 8.37 3.77
CA LYS A 272 3.85 7.15 4.55
C LYS A 272 3.24 6.09 3.62
N VAL A 273 3.93 4.96 3.47
CA VAL A 273 3.46 3.76 2.75
C VAL A 273 3.34 2.64 3.77
#